data_AF-A0A3D5MN20-F1
#
_entry.id   AF-A0A3D5MN20-F1
#
_cell.length_a   1.000
_cell.length_b   1.000
_cell.length_c   1.000
_cell.angle_alpha   90.00
_cell.angle_beta   90.00
_cell.angle_gamma   90.00
#
_symmetry.space_group_name_H-M   'P 1'
#
loop_
_entity.id
_entity.type
_entity.pdbx_description
1 polymer ?
#
loop_
_entity_poly.entity_id
_entity_poly.type
_entity_poly.pdbx_seq_one_letter_code
_entity_poly.pdbx_strand_id
1 'polypeptide(L)'
;MCEGTPRVSESRGLASNGTINRSGSSCRKETTVSLLIWLKPGEEVMVNGARIANPHPHKIRLLFNNQVRVLRERDRFELPADPSPGERLYFEAMLLSGGDMAGSEARLAKAIAAYAPPPSVAAADDDAIDQALCKVEHYAQAGQFYDAMVAARSLIALEDAHHHLLPRRV
;
A
#
# COMPACT_ATOMS: atom_id res chain seq x y z
N MET A 1 6.43 51.72 -35.97
CA MET A 1 5.97 52.81 -35.08
C MET A 1 4.83 53.52 -35.77
N CYS A 2 3.60 53.36 -35.27
CA CYS A 2 2.44 54.21 -35.54
C CYS A 2 1.52 54.07 -34.31
N GLU A 3 1.44 55.09 -33.47
CA GLU A 3 0.42 55.24 -32.43
C GLU A 3 -0.82 55.94 -32.99
N GLY A 4 -1.99 55.66 -32.43
CA GLY A 4 -3.24 56.38 -32.74
C GLY A 4 -4.51 55.77 -32.14
N THR A 5 -4.76 56.01 -30.86
CA THR A 5 -6.11 56.06 -30.23
C THR A 5 -6.67 57.49 -30.35
N PRO A 6 -8.00 57.80 -30.30
CA PRO A 6 -8.86 57.51 -29.13
C PRO A 6 -10.43 57.53 -29.25
N ARG A 7 -11.10 57.14 -28.12
CA ARG A 7 -12.41 57.57 -27.53
C ARG A 7 -13.74 57.27 -28.27
N VAL A 8 -14.96 57.19 -27.67
CA VAL A 8 -15.61 56.97 -26.34
C VAL A 8 -17.14 56.97 -26.62
N SER A 9 -17.96 56.18 -25.91
CA SER A 9 -19.34 56.50 -25.40
C SER A 9 -20.12 55.20 -25.10
N GLU A 10 -20.34 54.84 -23.82
CA GLU A 10 -21.50 55.16 -22.96
C GLU A 10 -22.86 54.58 -23.42
N SER A 11 -23.40 53.62 -22.65
CA SER A 11 -24.81 53.66 -22.22
C SER A 11 -25.10 52.73 -21.03
N ARG A 12 -25.69 53.38 -20.00
CA ARG A 12 -26.47 52.93 -18.84
C ARG A 12 -27.29 51.66 -19.16
N GLY A 13 -27.43 50.65 -18.30
CA GLY A 13 -27.72 50.65 -16.86
C GLY A 13 -29.12 50.08 -16.67
N LEU A 14 -29.25 48.87 -16.10
CA LEU A 14 -30.48 48.39 -15.47
C LEU A 14 -30.17 47.26 -14.49
N ALA A 15 -30.47 47.54 -13.22
CA ALA A 15 -30.50 46.59 -12.14
C ALA A 15 -31.59 45.54 -12.37
N SER A 16 -31.28 44.27 -12.09
CA SER A 16 -32.30 43.29 -11.72
C SER A 16 -31.82 42.47 -10.54
N ASN A 17 -32.80 42.20 -9.68
CA ASN A 17 -32.67 41.77 -8.31
C ASN A 17 -32.10 40.35 -8.17
N GLY A 18 -31.30 40.18 -7.12
CA GLY A 18 -31.45 39.13 -6.12
C GLY A 18 -31.80 37.72 -6.61
N THR A 19 -30.84 36.81 -6.49
CA THR A 19 -30.92 35.66 -5.56
C THR A 19 -29.50 35.13 -5.37
N ILE A 20 -28.87 35.46 -4.24
CA ILE A 20 -27.64 34.80 -3.81
C ILE A 20 -28.07 33.42 -3.31
N ASN A 21 -28.11 32.43 -4.21
CA ASN A 21 -28.21 31.04 -3.80
C ASN A 21 -26.87 30.69 -3.12
N ARG A 22 -26.82 30.88 -1.80
CA ARG A 22 -25.86 30.19 -0.93
C ARG A 22 -26.26 28.72 -0.89
N SER A 23 -26.02 28.00 -1.99
CA SER A 23 -25.85 26.56 -1.89
C SER A 23 -24.53 26.37 -1.15
N GLY A 24 -24.65 26.17 0.16
CA GLY A 24 -23.59 25.55 0.93
C GLY A 24 -23.37 24.15 0.38
N SER A 25 -22.61 24.05 -0.70
CA SER A 25 -21.94 22.81 -1.05
C SER A 25 -20.94 22.60 0.06
N SER A 26 -21.36 21.81 1.04
CA SER A 26 -20.51 21.19 2.04
C SER A 26 -19.27 20.70 1.31
N CYS A 27 -18.18 21.49 1.39
CA CYS A 27 -16.85 21.04 1.11
C CYS A 27 -16.59 19.98 2.16
N ARG A 28 -17.05 18.75 1.89
CA ARG A 28 -16.54 17.57 2.58
C ARG A 28 -15.05 17.68 2.31
N LYS A 29 -14.31 18.08 3.33
CA LYS A 29 -12.86 17.89 3.35
C LYS A 29 -12.68 16.39 3.28
N GLU A 30 -12.68 15.88 2.06
CA GLU A 30 -12.13 14.58 1.75
C GLU A 30 -10.71 14.70 2.28
N THR A 31 -10.50 14.08 3.44
CA THR A 31 -9.19 14.07 4.08
C THR A 31 -8.40 13.15 3.19
N THR A 32 -7.86 13.69 2.11
CA THR A 32 -6.90 13.01 1.24
C THR A 32 -5.74 12.69 2.16
N VAL A 33 -5.71 11.44 2.60
CA VAL A 33 -4.67 10.94 3.48
C VAL A 33 -3.40 10.90 2.63
N SER A 34 -2.64 11.99 2.65
CA SER A 34 -1.42 12.10 1.89
C SER A 34 -0.35 11.23 2.54
N LEU A 35 0.12 10.22 1.82
CA LEU A 35 1.21 9.37 2.30
C LEU A 35 2.54 10.08 2.01
N LEU A 36 3.27 10.40 3.07
CA LEU A 36 4.60 11.00 2.99
C LEU A 36 5.65 9.95 3.30
N ILE A 37 6.55 9.69 2.35
CA ILE A 37 7.68 8.79 2.55
C ILE A 37 9.01 9.50 2.29
N TRP A 38 10.03 9.07 3.02
CA TRP A 38 11.41 9.51 2.84
C TRP A 38 12.19 8.38 2.20
N LEU A 39 12.80 8.64 1.04
CA LEU A 39 13.70 7.71 0.38
C LEU A 39 15.13 8.11 0.71
N LYS A 40 15.87 7.21 1.36
CA LYS A 40 17.30 7.41 1.66
C LYS A 40 18.14 7.37 0.38
N PRO A 41 19.39 7.86 0.41
CA PRO A 41 20.31 7.68 -0.71
C PRO A 41 20.45 6.19 -1.07
N GLY A 42 20.27 5.87 -2.35
CA GLY A 42 20.36 4.49 -2.85
C GLY A 42 19.18 3.58 -2.50
N GLU A 43 18.09 4.10 -1.93
CA GLU A 43 16.87 3.34 -1.67
C GLU A 43 15.92 3.39 -2.87
N GLU A 44 15.17 2.30 -3.11
CA GLU A 44 14.17 2.21 -4.16
C GLU A 44 12.79 1.86 -3.59
N VAL A 45 11.74 2.33 -4.27
CA VAL A 45 10.34 2.04 -3.95
C VAL A 45 9.56 1.71 -5.22
N MET A 46 8.57 0.83 -5.09
CA MET A 46 7.72 0.43 -6.20
C MET A 46 6.29 0.89 -5.97
N VAL A 47 5.73 1.53 -7.00
CA VAL A 47 4.42 2.19 -6.95
C VAL A 47 3.66 1.85 -8.23
N ASN A 48 2.62 0.99 -8.13
CA ASN A 48 1.81 0.56 -9.29
C ASN A 48 2.65 0.11 -10.51
N GLY A 49 3.77 -0.58 -10.28
CA GLY A 49 4.67 -1.05 -11.34
C GLY A 49 5.74 -0.04 -11.80
N ALA A 50 5.72 1.20 -11.29
CA ALA A 50 6.81 2.16 -11.49
C ALA A 50 7.89 2.00 -10.41
N ARG A 51 9.15 1.87 -10.83
CA ARG A 51 10.30 1.85 -9.94
C ARG A 51 10.86 3.26 -9.76
N ILE A 52 10.89 3.76 -8.53
CA ILE A 52 11.41 5.08 -8.17
C ILE A 52 12.66 4.87 -7.31
N ALA A 53 13.81 5.29 -7.82
CA ALA A 53 15.10 5.21 -7.13
C ALA A 53 15.60 6.61 -6.75
N ASN A 54 16.30 6.71 -5.62
CA ASN A 54 17.02 7.94 -5.25
C ASN A 54 18.53 7.81 -5.55
N PRO A 55 19.01 8.29 -6.71
CA PRO A 55 20.43 8.24 -7.05
C PRO A 55 21.26 9.33 -6.34
N HIS A 56 20.61 10.27 -5.64
CA HIS A 56 21.29 11.42 -5.04
C HIS A 56 21.81 11.12 -3.63
N PRO A 57 22.87 11.80 -3.18
CA PRO A 57 23.45 11.61 -1.84
C PRO A 57 22.57 12.15 -0.70
N HIS A 58 21.45 12.81 -1.01
CA HIS A 58 20.52 13.39 -0.03
C HIS A 58 19.19 12.65 -0.03
N LYS A 59 18.48 12.70 1.10
CA LYS A 59 17.14 12.10 1.20
C LYS A 59 16.15 12.89 0.35
N ILE A 60 15.32 12.18 -0.42
CA ILE A 60 14.21 12.78 -1.16
C ILE A 60 12.90 12.49 -0.45
N ARG A 61 11.95 13.41 -0.60
CA ARG A 61 10.63 13.33 0.02
C ARG A 61 9.58 13.14 -1.07
N LEU A 62 8.84 12.03 -1.01
CA LEU A 62 7.77 11.73 -1.94
C LEU A 62 6.43 11.90 -1.23
N LEU A 63 5.56 12.72 -1.84
CA LEU A 63 4.20 12.96 -1.37
C LEU A 63 3.24 12.31 -2.35
N PHE A 64 2.48 11.32 -1.89
CA PHE A 64 1.43 10.70 -2.68
C PHE A 64 0.08 11.31 -2.27
N ASN A 65 -0.56 12.01 -3.21
CA ASN A 65 -1.87 12.64 -3.02
C ASN A 65 -3.04 11.77 -3.51
N ASN A 66 -2.75 10.56 -3.99
CA ASN A 66 -3.73 9.58 -4.46
C ASN A 66 -3.76 8.37 -3.50
N GLN A 67 -4.85 7.58 -3.55
CA GLN A 67 -4.94 6.27 -2.89
C GLN A 67 -4.07 5.26 -3.64
N VAL A 68 -2.76 5.32 -3.40
CA VAL A 68 -1.79 4.42 -4.04
C VAL A 68 -1.25 3.46 -2.99
N ARG A 69 -1.21 2.18 -3.33
CA ARG A 69 -0.56 1.17 -2.50
C ARG A 69 0.93 1.19 -2.80
N VAL A 70 1.75 1.28 -1.75
CA VAL A 70 3.21 1.38 -1.87
C VAL A 70 3.83 0.21 -1.10
N LEU A 71 4.66 -0.57 -1.80
CA LEU A 71 5.41 -1.67 -1.20
C LEU A 71 6.91 -1.35 -1.27
N ARG A 72 7.65 -1.65 -0.21
CA ARG A 72 9.10 -1.44 -0.18
C ARG A 72 9.80 -2.51 -1.00
N GLU A 73 10.91 -2.17 -1.63
CA GLU A 73 11.71 -3.16 -2.37
C GLU A 73 12.13 -4.33 -1.47
N ARG A 74 12.53 -4.05 -0.22
CA ARG A 74 12.88 -5.11 0.76
C ARG A 74 11.75 -6.10 1.06
N ASP A 75 10.51 -5.65 0.88
CA ASP A 75 9.32 -6.46 1.21
C ASP A 75 8.89 -7.29 -0.02
N ARG A 76 9.49 -7.02 -1.20
CA ARG A 76 9.27 -7.81 -2.42
C ARG A 76 9.90 -9.18 -2.24
N PHE A 77 9.10 -10.20 -2.55
CA PHE A 77 9.48 -11.59 -2.45
C PHE A 77 9.11 -12.30 -3.74
N GLU A 78 10.07 -13.02 -4.32
CA GLU A 78 9.82 -13.89 -5.45
C GLU A 78 9.66 -15.30 -4.93
N LEU A 79 8.56 -15.94 -5.32
CA LEU A 79 8.19 -17.23 -4.77
C LEU A 79 9.10 -18.32 -5.36
N PRO A 80 9.81 -19.11 -4.53
CA PRO A 80 10.61 -20.23 -5.02
C PRO A 80 9.73 -21.37 -5.57
N ALA A 81 10.36 -22.35 -6.22
CA ALA A 81 9.66 -23.49 -6.82
C ALA A 81 8.97 -24.39 -5.79
N ASP A 82 9.56 -24.52 -4.60
CA ASP A 82 9.01 -25.28 -3.47
C ASP A 82 8.94 -24.37 -2.23
N PRO A 83 7.93 -23.49 -2.15
CA PRO A 83 7.83 -22.53 -1.05
C PRO A 83 7.21 -23.16 0.18
N SER A 84 7.62 -22.67 1.35
CA SER A 84 6.96 -23.01 2.60
C SER A 84 5.48 -22.51 2.60
N PRO A 85 4.61 -23.12 3.42
CA PRO A 85 3.23 -22.66 3.60
C PRO A 85 3.17 -21.18 4.03
N GLY A 86 4.05 -20.75 4.94
CA GLY A 86 4.17 -19.35 5.36
C GLY A 86 4.63 -18.42 4.25
N GLU A 87 5.60 -18.82 3.42
CA GLU A 87 6.06 -18.07 2.25
C GLU A 87 4.95 -17.87 1.22
N ARG A 88 4.14 -18.90 0.97
CA ARG A 88 2.98 -18.81 0.09
C ARG A 88 1.98 -17.77 0.58
N LEU A 89 1.65 -17.79 1.88
CA LEU A 89 0.75 -16.82 2.49
C LEU A 89 1.29 -15.40 2.38
N TYR A 90 2.58 -15.22 2.71
CA TYR A 90 3.27 -13.94 2.58
C TYR A 90 3.19 -13.41 1.14
N PHE A 91 3.49 -14.26 0.16
CA PHE A 91 3.49 -13.88 -1.25
C PHE A 91 2.11 -13.43 -1.75
N GLU A 92 1.05 -14.19 -1.46
CA GLU A 92 -0.30 -13.83 -1.89
C GLU A 92 -0.79 -12.54 -1.20
N ALA A 93 -0.49 -12.36 0.09
CA ALA A 93 -0.76 -11.11 0.80
C ALA A 93 0.07 -9.93 0.27
N MET A 94 1.31 -10.17 -0.17
CA MET A 94 2.18 -9.18 -0.78
C MET A 94 1.64 -8.71 -2.13
N LEU A 95 1.15 -9.62 -2.99
CA LEU A 95 0.53 -9.25 -4.27
C LEU A 95 -0.67 -8.34 -4.08
N LEU A 96 -1.56 -8.70 -3.14
CA LEU A 96 -2.71 -7.87 -2.77
C LEU A 96 -2.27 -6.53 -2.19
N SER A 97 -1.26 -6.51 -1.34
CA SER A 97 -0.69 -5.28 -0.79
C SER A 97 -0.12 -4.37 -1.88
N GLY A 98 0.46 -4.93 -2.94
CA GLY A 98 0.96 -4.21 -4.11
C GLY A 98 -0.12 -3.73 -5.09
N GLY A 99 -1.38 -4.11 -4.88
CA GLY A 99 -2.51 -3.72 -5.75
C GLY A 99 -2.87 -4.74 -6.83
N ASP A 100 -2.27 -5.94 -6.83
CA ASP A 100 -2.67 -7.03 -7.72
C ASP A 100 -3.89 -7.77 -7.14
N MET A 101 -5.07 -7.26 -7.48
CA MET A 101 -6.36 -7.77 -6.97
C MET A 101 -6.94 -8.92 -7.83
N ALA A 102 -6.36 -9.23 -8.99
CA ALA A 102 -6.95 -10.19 -9.92
C ALA A 102 -6.74 -11.62 -9.44
N GLY A 103 -7.76 -12.19 -8.77
CA GLY A 103 -7.74 -13.57 -8.28
C GLY A 103 -6.82 -13.82 -7.07
N SER A 104 -6.09 -12.80 -6.61
CA SER A 104 -5.17 -12.91 -5.46
C SER A 104 -5.90 -13.09 -4.13
N GLU A 105 -7.11 -12.51 -3.95
CA GLU A 105 -7.91 -12.71 -2.72
C GLU A 105 -8.35 -14.17 -2.56
N ALA A 106 -8.87 -14.78 -3.64
CA ALA A 106 -9.26 -16.17 -3.64
C ALA A 106 -8.07 -17.12 -3.43
N ARG A 107 -6.90 -16.77 -4.00
CA ARG A 107 -5.64 -17.50 -3.78
C ARG A 107 -5.17 -17.41 -2.33
N LEU A 108 -5.22 -16.22 -1.73
CA LEU A 108 -4.89 -16.02 -0.32
C LEU A 108 -5.84 -16.81 0.59
N ALA A 109 -7.16 -16.72 0.37
CA ALA A 109 -8.15 -17.49 1.13
C ALA A 109 -7.92 -19.00 1.02
N LYS A 110 -7.62 -19.48 -0.19
CA LYS A 110 -7.27 -20.89 -0.41
C LYS A 110 -5.98 -21.29 0.31
N ALA A 111 -4.97 -20.43 0.30
CA ALA A 111 -3.71 -20.67 0.99
C ALA A 111 -3.87 -20.70 2.51
N ILE A 112 -4.73 -19.85 3.08
CA ILE A 112 -5.08 -19.86 4.51
C ILE A 112 -5.77 -21.18 4.86
N ALA A 113 -6.80 -21.56 4.10
CA ALA A 113 -7.55 -22.80 4.35
C ALA A 113 -6.71 -24.08 4.15
N ALA A 114 -5.68 -24.02 3.30
CA ALA A 114 -4.76 -25.13 3.04
C ALA A 114 -3.48 -25.09 3.88
N TYR A 115 -3.36 -24.13 4.80
CA TYR A 115 -2.17 -24.01 5.63
C TYR A 115 -2.03 -25.24 6.51
N ALA A 116 -0.86 -25.88 6.41
CA ALA A 116 -0.44 -26.96 7.29
C ALA A 116 1.04 -26.74 7.59
N PRO A 117 1.46 -26.74 8.86
CA PRO A 117 2.85 -26.49 9.19
C PRO A 117 3.76 -27.59 8.59
N PRO A 118 4.97 -27.23 8.13
CA PRO A 118 5.96 -28.20 7.69
C PRO A 118 6.28 -29.21 8.79
N PRO A 119 6.65 -30.46 8.44
CA PRO A 119 6.97 -31.50 9.42
C PRO A 119 8.22 -31.19 10.26
N SER A 120 8.99 -30.15 9.91
CA SER A 120 10.15 -29.66 10.67
C SER A 120 9.77 -28.78 11.87
N VAL A 121 8.52 -28.28 11.94
CA VAL A 121 8.05 -27.42 13.03
C VAL A 121 7.66 -28.29 14.24
N ALA A 122 8.04 -27.88 15.44
CA ALA A 122 7.76 -28.62 16.65
C ALA A 122 6.29 -28.45 17.09
N ALA A 123 5.66 -29.53 17.57
CA ALA A 123 4.27 -29.49 18.06
C ALA A 123 4.05 -28.53 19.25
N ALA A 124 5.11 -28.13 19.96
CA ALA A 124 5.03 -27.12 21.02
C ALA A 124 4.70 -25.71 20.47
N ASP A 125 4.88 -25.50 19.16
CA ASP A 125 4.60 -24.24 18.49
C ASP A 125 3.19 -24.16 17.90
N ASP A 126 2.37 -25.21 18.03
CA ASP A 126 1.01 -25.28 17.46
C ASP A 126 0.14 -24.09 17.90
N ASP A 127 0.15 -23.73 19.19
CA ASP A 127 -0.57 -22.57 19.71
C ASP A 127 -0.08 -21.24 19.08
N ALA A 128 1.22 -21.14 18.78
CA ALA A 128 1.81 -19.95 18.18
C ALA A 128 1.48 -19.85 16.68
N ILE A 129 1.44 -21.00 16.01
CA ILE A 129 1.01 -21.13 14.61
C ILE A 129 -0.45 -20.72 14.48
N ASP A 130 -1.35 -21.27 15.30
CA ASP A 130 -2.78 -20.95 15.27
C ASP A 130 -3.02 -19.46 15.52
N GLN A 131 -2.35 -18.87 16.50
CA GLN A 131 -2.44 -17.43 16.77
C GLN A 131 -1.96 -16.58 15.59
N ALA A 132 -0.87 -16.98 14.92
CA ALA A 132 -0.37 -16.27 13.77
C ALA A 132 -1.29 -16.43 12.55
N LEU A 133 -1.83 -17.62 12.32
CA LEU A 133 -2.76 -17.92 11.24
C LEU A 133 -4.09 -17.15 11.42
N CYS A 134 -4.66 -17.13 12.64
CA CYS A 134 -5.84 -16.33 12.94
C CYS A 134 -5.63 -14.84 12.67
N LYS A 135 -4.43 -14.29 12.94
CA LYS A 135 -4.10 -12.90 12.60
C LYS A 135 -4.07 -12.68 11.09
N VAL A 136 -3.45 -13.59 10.34
CA VAL A 136 -3.42 -13.51 8.87
C VAL A 136 -4.85 -13.51 8.32
N GLU A 137 -5.69 -14.43 8.78
CA GLU A 137 -7.09 -14.53 8.38
C GLU A 137 -7.88 -13.26 8.73
N HIS A 138 -7.76 -12.77 9.96
CA HIS A 138 -8.42 -11.56 10.42
C HIS A 138 -8.09 -10.35 9.53
N TYR A 139 -6.79 -10.13 9.25
CA TYR A 139 -6.36 -9.03 8.41
C TYR A 139 -6.76 -9.21 6.94
N ALA A 140 -6.73 -10.44 6.42
CA ALA A 140 -7.19 -10.74 5.06
C ALA A 140 -8.69 -10.43 4.89
N GLN A 141 -9.53 -10.83 5.84
CA GLN A 141 -10.97 -10.54 5.83
C GLN A 141 -11.27 -9.04 5.97
N ALA A 142 -10.44 -8.31 6.70
CA ALA A 142 -10.55 -6.85 6.84
C ALA A 142 -10.01 -6.06 5.63
N GLY A 143 -9.44 -6.73 4.62
CA GLY A 143 -8.77 -6.08 3.49
C GLY A 143 -7.45 -5.37 3.86
N GLN A 144 -6.90 -5.66 5.05
CA GLN A 144 -5.66 -5.11 5.57
C GLN A 144 -4.47 -5.99 5.16
N PHE A 145 -4.23 -6.08 3.84
CA PHE A 145 -3.28 -7.05 3.28
C PHE A 145 -1.82 -6.85 3.72
N TYR A 146 -1.41 -5.61 4.00
CA TYR A 146 -0.07 -5.33 4.51
C TYR A 146 0.11 -5.94 5.91
N ASP A 147 -0.89 -5.80 6.77
CA ASP A 147 -0.85 -6.37 8.12
C ASP A 147 -0.96 -7.90 8.07
N ALA A 148 -1.73 -8.46 7.12
CA ALA A 148 -1.75 -9.90 6.84
C ALA A 148 -0.36 -10.41 6.41
N MET A 149 0.33 -9.66 5.53
CA MET A 149 1.69 -9.97 5.09
C MET A 149 2.69 -9.91 6.26
N VAL A 150 2.58 -8.91 7.14
CA VAL A 150 3.41 -8.81 8.35
C VAL A 150 3.12 -9.97 9.31
N ALA A 151 1.86 -10.34 9.50
CA ALA A 151 1.47 -11.49 10.33
C ALA A 151 2.04 -12.80 9.77
N ALA A 152 2.00 -13.00 8.44
CA ALA A 152 2.56 -14.18 7.78
C ALA A 152 4.08 -14.34 8.01
N ARG A 153 4.83 -13.26 8.24
CA ARG A 153 6.25 -13.37 8.64
C ARG A 153 6.43 -14.09 9.98
N SER A 154 5.43 -14.03 10.87
CA SER A 154 5.48 -14.77 12.13
C SER A 154 5.38 -16.27 11.88
N LEU A 155 4.55 -16.70 10.91
CA LEU A 155 4.49 -18.11 10.48
C LEU A 155 5.83 -18.53 9.86
N ILE A 156 6.39 -17.71 8.97
CA ILE A 156 7.72 -17.96 8.40
C ILE A 156 8.79 -18.08 9.49
N ALA A 157 8.73 -17.27 10.54
CA ALA A 157 9.69 -17.35 11.65
C ALA A 157 9.60 -18.65 12.46
N LEU A 158 8.41 -19.25 12.53
CA LEU A 158 8.20 -20.55 13.17
C LEU A 158 8.67 -21.70 12.27
N GLU A 159 8.56 -21.53 10.95
CA GLU A 159 9.00 -22.51 9.94
C GLU A 159 10.52 -22.49 9.71
N ASP A 160 11.10 -21.30 9.59
CA ASP A 160 12.53 -21.04 9.43
C ASP A 160 12.94 -19.73 10.13
N ALA A 161 13.55 -19.87 11.31
CA ALA A 161 14.01 -18.74 12.12
C ALA A 161 15.12 -17.89 11.47
N HIS A 162 15.79 -18.40 10.42
CA HIS A 162 16.88 -17.73 9.72
C HIS A 162 16.46 -17.17 8.36
N HIS A 163 15.15 -17.13 8.07
CA HIS A 163 14.64 -16.70 6.78
C HIS A 163 14.96 -15.23 6.46
N HIS A 164 15.30 -14.92 5.21
CA HIS A 164 15.75 -13.59 4.78
C HIS A 164 14.66 -12.50 4.84
N LEU A 165 13.39 -12.89 4.89
CA LEU A 165 12.25 -11.97 5.08
C LEU A 165 12.10 -11.49 6.53
N LEU A 166 12.82 -12.10 7.47
CA LEU A 166 12.81 -11.69 8.86
C LEU A 166 13.76 -10.51 9.08
N PRO A 167 13.41 -9.56 9.95
CA PRO A 167 14.32 -8.47 10.28
C PRO A 167 15.60 -9.06 10.88
N ARG A 168 16.76 -8.70 10.30
CA ARG A 168 18.07 -9.01 10.90
C ARG A 168 18.09 -8.40 12.29
N ARG A 169 18.18 -9.24 13.33
CA ARG A 169 18.42 -8.80 14.71
C ARG A 169 19.80 -8.12 14.71
N VAL A 170 19.81 -6.80 14.92
CA VAL A 170 21.02 -5.98 15.08
C VAL A 170 21.51 -6.10 16.51
#